data_AF-A0A353N7U4-F1
#
_entry.id   AF-A0A353N7U4-F1
#
_cell.length_a   1.000
_cell.length_b   1.000
_cell.length_c   1.000
_cell.angle_alpha   90.00
_cell.angle_beta   90.00
_cell.angle_gamma   90.00
#
_symmetry.space_group_name_H-M   'P 1'
#
loop_
_entity.id
_entity.type
_entity.pdbx_description
1 polymer ?
#
loop_
_entity_poly.entity_id
_entity_poly.type
_entity_poly.pdbx_seq_one_letter_code
_entity_poly.pdbx_strand_id
1 'polypeptide(L)'
;WWILKKYFEAGLIYEGHKIMPYCSRCGTPLASHEVSQGYKDETINSIYVRMKVVGREGEYFLVWTTTPWTLPSNVALAINPDFTYVKARRPEDERLYILVKERV
;
A
#
# COMPACT_ATOMS: atom_id res chain seq x y z
N TRP A 1 10.22 3.83 37.65
CA TRP A 1 10.49 2.49 37.09
C TRP A 1 9.69 1.34 37.73
N TRP A 2 8.96 1.55 38.83
CA TRP A 2 8.21 0.47 39.50
C TRP A 2 7.05 -0.12 38.68
N ILE A 3 6.20 0.72 38.08
CA ILE A 3 5.01 0.26 37.33
C ILE A 3 5.37 -0.51 36.05
N LEU A 4 6.37 -0.04 35.30
CA LEU A 4 6.86 -0.72 34.10
C LEU A 4 7.46 -2.09 34.46
N LYS A 5 8.21 -2.17 35.57
CA LYS A 5 8.74 -3.44 36.08
C LYS A 5 7.61 -4.42 36.40
N LYS A 6 6.51 -3.98 37.00
CA LYS A 6 5.35 -4.84 37.28
C LYS A 6 4.68 -5.36 36.02
N TYR A 7 4.48 -4.53 35.01
CA TYR A 7 3.91 -4.99 33.73
C TYR A 7 4.86 -5.91 32.96
N PHE A 8 6.17 -5.68 33.05
CA PHE A 8 7.18 -6.56 32.47
C PHE A 8 7.20 -7.93 33.18
N GLU A 9 7.21 -7.95 34.52
CA GLU A 9 7.13 -9.18 35.33
C GLU A 9 5.83 -9.97 35.06
N ALA A 10 4.74 -9.26 34.75
CA ALA A 10 3.46 -9.87 34.39
C ALA A 10 3.38 -10.34 32.91
N GLY A 11 4.44 -10.18 32.12
CA GLY A 11 4.48 -10.58 30.71
C GLY A 11 3.61 -9.72 29.78
N LEU A 12 3.24 -8.51 30.21
CA LEU A 12 2.37 -7.60 29.44
C LEU A 12 3.15 -6.64 28.52
N ILE A 13 4.48 -6.63 28.62
CA ILE A 13 5.37 -5.86 27.76
C ILE A 13 6.10 -6.82 26.83
N TYR A 14 6.06 -6.54 25.53
CA TYR A 14 6.69 -7.36 24.51
C TYR A 14 7.37 -6.49 23.46
N GLU A 15 8.32 -7.10 22.75
CA GLU A 15 8.96 -6.52 21.58
C GLU A 15 8.31 -7.09 20.31
N GLY A 16 8.07 -6.23 19.33
CA GLY A 16 7.45 -6.61 18.08
C GLY A 16 7.65 -5.57 16.98
N HIS A 17 7.30 -5.95 15.76
CA HIS A 17 7.40 -5.09 14.59
C HIS A 17 6.03 -4.48 14.27
N LYS A 18 6.02 -3.17 14.01
CA LYS A 18 4.81 -2.44 13.65
C LYS A 18 5.12 -1.37 12.60
N ILE A 19 4.20 -1.17 11.67
CA ILE A 19 4.26 -0.08 10.70
C ILE A 19 3.92 1.22 11.43
N MET A 20 4.85 2.18 11.40
CA MET A 20 4.72 3.47 12.07
C MET A 20 5.06 4.61 11.10
N PRO A 21 4.43 5.78 11.22
CA PRO A 21 4.90 6.98 10.55
C PRO A 21 6.34 7.28 10.96
N TYR A 22 7.22 7.54 10.01
CA TYR A 22 8.66 7.66 10.25
C TYR A 22 9.21 9.00 9.76
N CYS A 23 9.97 9.70 10.61
CA CYS A 23 10.66 10.91 10.23
C CYS A 23 12.08 10.59 9.76
N SER A 24 12.33 10.65 8.46
CA SER A 24 13.67 10.41 7.88
C SER A 24 14.73 11.39 8.39
N ARG A 25 14.33 12.63 8.74
CA ARG A 25 15.24 13.64 9.31
C ARG A 25 15.68 13.29 10.73
N CYS A 26 14.76 12.83 11.57
CA CYS A 26 15.04 12.58 13.00
C CYS A 26 15.49 11.15 13.29
N GLY A 27 15.29 10.22 12.35
CA GLY A 27 15.68 8.81 12.54
C GLY A 27 14.80 8.04 13.53
N THR A 28 13.55 8.49 13.75
CA THR A 28 12.65 7.94 14.78
C THR A 28 11.20 7.93 14.30
N PRO A 29 10.35 6.98 14.77
CA PRO A 29 8.92 7.02 14.53
C PRO A 29 8.25 8.25 15.16
N LEU A 30 7.17 8.71 14.55
CA LEU A 30 6.33 9.80 15.03
C LEU A 30 5.04 9.25 15.66
N ALA A 31 4.55 9.94 16.69
CA ALA A 31 3.24 9.69 17.27
C ALA A 31 2.11 10.22 16.36
N SER A 32 0.91 9.64 16.47
CA SER A 32 -0.25 10.06 15.66
C SER A 32 -0.57 11.54 15.79
N HIS A 33 -0.43 12.10 17.00
CA HIS A 33 -0.66 13.53 17.27
C HIS A 33 0.40 14.44 16.65
N GLU A 34 1.62 13.96 16.44
CA GLU A 34 2.68 14.72 15.76
C GLU A 34 2.43 14.78 14.26
N VAL A 35 2.03 13.64 13.66
CA VAL A 35 1.72 13.56 12.22
C VAL A 35 0.55 14.45 11.84
N SER A 36 -0.49 14.50 12.68
CA SER A 36 -1.71 15.27 12.37
C SER A 36 -1.51 16.79 12.26
N GLN A 37 -0.43 17.32 12.82
CA GLN A 37 -0.18 18.77 12.84
C GLN A 37 0.48 19.30 11.55
N GLY A 38 0.96 18.40 10.68
CA GLY A 38 1.88 18.75 9.60
C GLY A 38 1.41 18.46 8.18
N TYR A 39 0.11 18.24 7.95
CA TYR A 39 -0.40 17.96 6.61
C TYR A 39 -0.12 19.11 5.65
N LYS A 40 0.33 18.76 4.44
CA LYS A 40 0.61 19.68 3.35
C LYS A 40 0.05 19.10 2.06
N ASP A 41 -0.48 19.97 1.23
CA ASP A 41 -0.87 19.62 -0.12
C ASP A 41 0.39 19.61 -1.00
N GLU A 42 0.71 18.45 -1.55
CA GLU A 42 1.82 18.26 -2.47
C GLU A 42 1.34 17.52 -3.72
N THR A 43 1.75 18.01 -4.88
CA THR A 43 1.50 17.34 -6.16
C THR A 43 2.51 16.22 -6.33
N ILE A 44 2.02 14.99 -6.38
CA ILE A 44 2.83 13.78 -6.56
C ILE A 44 2.51 13.10 -7.89
N ASN A 45 3.52 12.49 -8.49
CA ASN A 45 3.33 11.67 -9.68
C ASN A 45 2.66 10.36 -9.31
N SER A 46 1.51 10.09 -9.91
CA SER A 46 0.85 8.78 -9.81
C SER A 46 1.11 7.96 -11.07
N ILE A 47 1.19 6.65 -10.92
CA ILE A 47 1.47 5.73 -12.03
C ILE A 47 0.48 4.58 -12.06
N TYR A 48 0.30 4.03 -13.26
CA TYR A 48 -0.38 2.77 -13.47
C TYR A 48 0.65 1.67 -13.77
N VAL A 49 0.51 0.54 -13.09
CA VAL A 49 1.40 -0.62 -13.18
C VAL A 49 0.61 -1.81 -13.67
N ARG A 50 1.21 -2.58 -14.57
CA ARG A 50 0.64 -3.80 -15.13
C ARG A 50 1.19 -5.00 -14.38
N MET A 51 0.31 -5.75 -13.72
CA MET A 51 0.68 -6.96 -13.00
C MET A 51 0.22 -8.17 -13.79
N LYS A 52 1.18 -8.96 -14.33
CA LYS A 52 0.89 -10.09 -15.21
C LYS A 52 0.13 -11.19 -14.47
N VAL A 53 -0.90 -11.75 -15.10
CA VAL A 53 -1.59 -12.93 -14.58
C VAL A 53 -0.77 -14.18 -14.89
N VAL A 54 -0.44 -14.96 -13.86
CA VAL A 54 0.31 -16.22 -14.02
C VAL A 54 -0.52 -17.20 -14.85
N GLY A 55 0.11 -17.79 -15.87
CA GLY A 55 -0.54 -18.76 -16.77
C GLY A 55 -1.47 -18.16 -17.83
N ARG A 56 -1.59 -16.83 -17.94
CA ARG A 56 -2.38 -16.17 -19.01
C ARG A 56 -1.53 -15.13 -19.73
N GLU A 57 -1.23 -15.39 -20.99
CA GLU A 57 -0.49 -14.44 -21.81
C GLU A 57 -1.37 -13.24 -22.21
N GLY A 58 -0.77 -12.05 -22.19
CA GLY A 58 -1.47 -10.83 -22.55
C GLY A 58 -2.49 -10.32 -21.51
N GLU A 59 -2.74 -11.03 -20.40
CA GLU A 59 -3.65 -10.58 -19.32
C GLU A 59 -2.89 -9.94 -18.16
N TYR A 60 -3.33 -8.74 -17.75
CA TYR A 60 -2.73 -7.97 -16.67
C TYR A 60 -3.79 -7.35 -15.74
N PHE A 61 -3.55 -7.36 -14.43
CA PHE A 61 -4.24 -6.44 -13.53
C PHE A 61 -3.66 -5.04 -13.68
N LEU A 62 -4.54 -4.05 -13.81
CA LEU A 62 -4.13 -2.65 -13.86
C LEU A 62 -4.22 -2.05 -12.45
N VAL A 63 -3.07 -1.70 -11.88
CA VAL A 63 -2.94 -1.21 -10.50
C VAL A 63 -2.51 0.25 -10.53
N TRP A 64 -3.13 1.09 -9.71
CA TRP A 64 -2.76 2.50 -9.55
C TRP A 64 -2.02 2.71 -8.23
N THR A 65 -0.94 3.50 -8.24
CA THR A 65 -0.25 3.92 -7.02
C THR A 65 0.31 5.33 -7.15
N THR A 66 0.28 6.07 -6.06
CA THR A 66 1.00 7.36 -5.90
C THR A 66 2.39 7.18 -5.31
N THR A 67 2.76 5.95 -4.93
CA THR A 67 4.01 5.63 -4.22
C THR A 67 4.84 4.58 -4.96
N PRO A 68 5.42 4.90 -6.13
CA PRO A 68 6.15 3.94 -6.98
C PRO A 68 7.29 3.19 -6.27
N TRP A 69 7.93 3.81 -5.29
CA TRP A 69 9.02 3.21 -4.51
C TRP A 69 8.57 2.02 -3.65
N THR A 70 7.27 1.79 -3.47
CA THR A 70 6.73 0.62 -2.75
C THR A 70 6.65 -0.64 -3.61
N LEU A 71 6.75 -0.52 -4.94
CA LEU A 71 6.59 -1.63 -5.87
C LEU A 71 7.61 -2.77 -5.70
N PRO A 72 8.91 -2.51 -5.42
CA PRO A 72 9.87 -3.59 -5.19
C PRO A 72 9.53 -4.48 -4.00
N SER A 73 8.81 -3.94 -3.01
CA SER A 73 8.37 -4.65 -1.81
C SER A 73 6.91 -5.12 -1.90
N ASN A 74 6.33 -5.19 -3.11
CA ASN A 74 4.98 -5.70 -3.30
C ASN A 74 4.88 -7.19 -2.94
N VAL A 75 3.90 -7.54 -2.11
CA VAL A 75 3.68 -8.93 -1.66
C VAL A 75 2.42 -9.53 -2.27
N ALA A 76 1.38 -8.72 -2.46
CA ALA A 76 0.08 -9.16 -2.96
C ALA A 76 -0.71 -8.00 -3.60
N LEU A 77 -1.79 -8.36 -4.28
CA LEU A 77 -2.82 -7.43 -4.74
C LEU A 77 -4.08 -7.61 -3.91
N ALA A 78 -4.61 -6.51 -3.37
CA ALA A 78 -5.91 -6.49 -2.72
C ALA A 78 -7.01 -6.26 -3.76
N ILE A 79 -8.06 -7.07 -3.69
CA ILE A 79 -9.23 -7.00 -4.59
C ILE A 79 -10.47 -6.91 -3.70
N ASN A 80 -11.42 -6.06 -4.07
CA ASN A 80 -12.70 -6.00 -3.36
C ASN A 80 -13.68 -7.00 -4.01
N PRO A 81 -14.14 -8.04 -3.29
CA PRO A 81 -15.03 -9.06 -3.87
C PRO A 81 -16.40 -8.52 -4.30
N ASP A 82 -16.85 -7.38 -3.75
CA ASP A 82 -18.17 -6.81 -4.06
C ASP A 82 -18.18 -6.01 -5.36
N PHE A 83 -17.01 -5.71 -5.92
CA PHE A 83 -16.90 -4.92 -7.14
C PHE A 83 -16.95 -5.80 -8.39
N THR A 84 -17.56 -5.27 -9.44
CA THR A 84 -17.56 -5.91 -10.76
C THR A 84 -16.28 -5.53 -11.51
N TYR A 85 -15.48 -6.53 -11.85
CA TYR A 85 -14.27 -6.36 -12.66
C TYR A 85 -14.53 -6.76 -14.10
N VAL A 86 -13.91 -6.03 -15.03
CA VAL A 86 -14.04 -6.24 -16.47
C VAL A 86 -12.67 -6.38 -17.11
N LYS A 87 -12.62 -7.14 -18.21
CA LYS A 87 -11.46 -7.18 -19.10
C LYS A 87 -11.67 -6.13 -20.18
N ALA A 88 -10.82 -5.11 -20.19
CA ALA A 88 -10.83 -4.05 -21.20
C ALA A 88 -9.57 -4.12 -22.04
N ARG A 89 -9.68 -3.70 -23.31
CA ARG A 89 -8.57 -3.59 -24.24
C ARG A 89 -8.57 -2.20 -24.83
N ARG A 90 -7.40 -1.54 -24.90
CA ARG A 90 -7.28 -0.27 -25.62
C ARG A 90 -7.21 -0.54 -27.13
N PRO A 91 -7.76 0.32 -28.00
CA PRO A 91 -7.73 0.09 -29.45
C PRO A 91 -6.31 -0.15 -30.02
N GLU A 92 -5.31 0.49 -29.42
CA GLU A 92 -3.91 0.46 -29.82
C GLU A 92 -3.07 -0.62 -29.12
N ASP A 93 -3.64 -1.36 -28.16
CA ASP A 93 -2.91 -2.35 -27.36
C ASP A 93 -3.62 -3.70 -27.42
N GLU A 94 -2.92 -4.76 -27.83
CA GLU A 94 -3.49 -6.11 -27.88
C GLU A 94 -3.69 -6.75 -26.51
N ARG A 95 -3.12 -6.14 -25.45
CA ARG A 95 -3.19 -6.65 -24.08
C ARG A 95 -4.56 -6.44 -23.44
N LEU A 96 -4.94 -7.38 -22.60
CA LEU A 96 -6.16 -7.36 -21.79
C LEU A 96 -5.84 -6.84 -20.38
N TYR A 97 -6.57 -5.82 -19.97
CA TYR A 97 -6.45 -5.18 -18.66
C TYR A 97 -7.66 -5.53 -17.80
N ILE A 98 -7.41 -6.02 -16.59
CA ILE A 98 -8.43 -6.27 -15.57
C ILE A 98 -8.49 -5.05 -14.65
N LEU A 99 -9.65 -4.40 -14.61
CA LEU A 99 -9.93 -3.27 -13.73
C LEU A 99 -11.40 -3.23 -13.35
N VAL A 100 -11.74 -2.35 -12.41
CA VAL A 100 -13.12 -2.16 -11.95
C VAL A 100 -13.96 -1.50 -13.04
N LYS A 101 -15.22 -1.93 -13.20
CA LYS A 101 -16.11 -1.47 -14.28
C LYS A 101 -16.30 0.04 -14.31
N GLU A 102 -16.34 0.68 -13.15
CA GLU A 102 -16.55 2.12 -12.98
C GLU A 102 -15.35 2.97 -13.43
N ARG A 103 -14.22 2.35 -13.78
CA ARG A 103 -13.01 3.02 -14.28
C ARG A 103 -12.71 2.75 -15.75
N VAL A 104 -13.65 2.13 -16.48
CA VAL A 104 -13.56 1.94 -17.93
C VAL A 104 -14.02 3.18 -18.68
#